data_AF-A0A927TIJ5-F1
#
_entry.id   AF-A0A927TIJ5-F1
#
_cell.length_a   1.000
_cell.length_b   1.000
_cell.length_c   1.000
_cell.angle_alpha   90.00
_cell.angle_beta   90.00
_cell.angle_gamma   90.00
#
_symmetry.space_group_name_H-M   'P 1'
#
loop_
_entity.id
_entity.type
_entity.pdbx_description
1 polymer ?
#
loop_
_entity_poly.entity_id
_entity_poly.type
_entity_poly.pdbx_seq_one_letter_code
_entity_poly.pdbx_strand_id
1 'polypeptide(L)' 'MKKKILLLAAVAICAAILASGTLAYFTSEDQAHNVITTDAVDIEIEEWQDEIGNPYPDEKIEVMPGVTVSKIATIKNL' A
#
# COMPACT_ATOMS: atom_id res chain seq x y z
N MET A 1 -17.25 -63.97 -6.66
CA MET A 1 -18.04 -62.71 -6.62
C MET A 1 -17.61 -61.78 -5.50
N LYS A 2 -17.46 -62.24 -4.25
CA LYS A 2 -16.99 -61.43 -3.11
C LYS A 2 -15.67 -60.67 -3.34
N LYS A 3 -14.64 -61.30 -3.93
CA LYS A 3 -13.37 -60.65 -4.26
C LYS A 3 -13.49 -59.52 -5.31
N LYS A 4 -14.42 -59.66 -6.28
CA LYS A 4 -14.67 -58.62 -7.30
C LYS A 4 -15.39 -57.41 -6.71
N ILE A 5 -16.33 -57.65 -5.79
CA ILE A 5 -17.04 -56.60 -5.05
C ILE A 5 -16.05 -55.82 -4.16
N LEU A 6 -15.15 -56.54 -3.48
CA LEU A 6 -14.13 -55.92 -2.63
C LEU A 6 -13.18 -55.02 -3.43
N LEU A 7 -12.79 -55.46 -4.62
CA LEU A 7 -11.92 -54.68 -5.51
C LEU A 7 -12.63 -53.44 -6.06
N LEU A 8 -13.92 -53.56 -6.42
CA LEU A 8 -14.73 -52.44 -6.89
C LEU A 8 -14.98 -51.40 -5.80
N ALA A 9 -15.20 -51.85 -4.55
CA ALA A 9 -15.32 -50.97 -3.39
C ALA A 9 -14.02 -50.20 -3.12
N ALA A 10 -12.86 -50.85 -3.22
CA ALA A 10 -11.56 -50.19 -3.04
C ALA A 10 -11.32 -49.11 -4.10
N VAL A 11 -11.65 -49.38 -5.38
CA VAL A 11 -11.53 -48.40 -6.47
C VAL A 11 -12.48 -47.21 -6.26
N ALA A 12 -13.72 -47.47 -5.83
CA ALA A 12 -14.68 -46.41 -5.53
C ALA A 12 -14.22 -45.48 -4.40
N ILE A 13 -13.59 -46.03 -3.35
CA ILE A 13 -13.02 -45.23 -2.25
C ILE A 13 -11.87 -44.35 -2.75
N CYS A 14 -10.95 -44.89 -3.55
CA CYS A 14 -9.86 -44.11 -4.12
C CYS A 14 -10.38 -42.97 -5.01
N ALA A 15 -11.38 -43.23 -5.83
CA ALA A 15 -12.00 -42.22 -6.68
C ALA A 15 -12.67 -41.09 -5.86
N ALA A 16 -13.35 -41.45 -4.77
CA ALA A 16 -13.98 -40.48 -3.88
C ALA A 16 -12.95 -39.56 -3.19
N ILE A 17 -11.83 -40.11 -2.72
CA ILE A 17 -10.76 -39.34 -2.08
C ILE A 17 -10.17 -38.34 -3.08
N LEU A 18 -9.86 -38.78 -4.30
CA LEU A 18 -9.33 -37.91 -5.35
C LEU A 18 -10.30 -36.78 -5.71
N ALA A 19 -11.59 -37.09 -5.86
CA ALA A 19 -12.62 -36.09 -6.15
C ALA A 19 -12.79 -35.07 -5.01
N SER A 20 -12.67 -35.50 -3.75
CA SER A 20 -12.76 -34.60 -2.60
C SER A 20 -11.55 -33.65 -2.50
N GLY A 21 -10.35 -34.15 -2.80
CA GLY A 21 -9.13 -33.34 -2.81
C GLY A 21 -9.12 -32.28 -3.91
N THR A 22 -9.60 -32.62 -5.11
CA THR A 22 -9.74 -31.64 -6.19
C THR A 22 -10.80 -30.59 -5.88
N LEU A 23 -11.94 -30.99 -5.28
CA LEU A 23 -12.96 -30.04 -4.84
C LEU A 23 -12.38 -29.02 -3.86
N ALA A 24 -11.67 -29.50 -2.83
CA ALA A 24 -11.03 -28.63 -1.84
C ALA A 24 -10.01 -27.68 -2.47
N TYR A 25 -9.23 -28.15 -3.46
CA TYR A 25 -8.29 -27.31 -4.21
C TYR A 25 -9.00 -26.21 -5.02
N PHE A 26 -10.15 -26.51 -5.63
CA PHE A 26 -10.92 -25.52 -6.42
C PHE A 26 -11.82 -24.61 -5.59
N THR A 27 -12.21 -25.01 -4.38
CA THR A 27 -13.01 -24.19 -3.45
C THR A 27 -12.15 -23.45 -2.44
N SER A 28 -10.83 -23.67 -2.46
CA SER A 28 -9.87 -22.91 -1.66
C SER A 28 -9.83 -21.48 -2.18
N GLU A 29 -10.39 -20.55 -1.41
CA GLU A 29 -10.23 -19.12 -1.64
C GLU A 29 -9.03 -18.64 -0.83
N ASP A 30 -7.97 -18.21 -1.51
CA ASP A 30 -6.83 -17.57 -0.86
C ASP A 30 -7.05 -16.04 -0.89
N GLN A 31 -7.17 -15.43 0.29
CA GLN A 31 -7.33 -13.98 0.41
C GLN A 31 -6.01 -13.34 0.81
N ALA A 32 -5.34 -12.73 -0.17
CA ALA A 32 -4.19 -11.88 0.09
C ALA A 32 -4.69 -10.48 0.51
N HIS A 33 -4.61 -10.17 1.80
CA HIS A 33 -4.73 -8.79 2.27
C HIS A 33 -3.46 -8.01 1.90
N ASN A 34 -3.51 -7.28 0.79
CA ASN A 34 -2.45 -6.34 0.43
C ASN A 34 -2.47 -5.18 1.42
N VAL A 35 -1.57 -5.24 2.40
CA VAL A 35 -1.26 -4.10 3.26
C VAL A 35 -0.43 -3.13 2.44
N ILE A 36 -1.07 -2.10 1.88
CA ILE A 36 -0.36 -0.98 1.27
C ILE A 36 0.08 -0.07 2.43
N THR A 37 1.30 -0.29 2.93
CA THR A 37 1.93 0.63 3.88
C THR A 37 2.48 1.81 3.09
N THR A 38 1.80 2.95 3.15
CA THR A 38 2.38 4.21 2.68
C THR A 38 3.40 4.67 3.72
N ASP A 39 4.67 4.77 3.34
CA ASP A 39 5.70 5.32 4.21
C ASP A 39 5.61 6.85 4.29
N ALA A 40 6.28 7.45 5.25
CA ALA A 40 6.38 8.90 5.33
C ALA A 40 7.19 9.46 4.15
N VAL A 41 6.85 10.67 3.70
CA VAL A 41 7.64 11.44 2.75
C VAL A 41 8.35 12.53 3.53
N ASP A 42 9.68 12.57 3.42
CA ASP A 42 10.48 13.65 4.00
C ASP A 42 10.26 14.92 3.19
N ILE A 43 9.76 15.96 3.87
CA ILE A 43 9.51 17.27 3.27
C ILE A 43 10.25 18.35 4.06
N GLU A 44 10.75 19.33 3.32
CA GLU A 44 11.33 20.55 3.87
C GLU A 44 10.52 21.76 3.39
N ILE A 45 10.33 22.74 4.29
CA ILE A 45 9.69 24.01 3.96
C ILE A 45 10.79 25.03 3.74
N GLU A 46 10.90 25.54 2.52
CA GLU A 46 11.82 26.62 2.16
C GLU A 46 11.02 27.92 2.02
N GLU A 47 11.38 28.95 2.78
CA GLU A 47 10.69 30.25 2.76
C GLU A 47 11.58 31.30 2.08
N TRP A 48 11.00 32.05 1.14
CA TRP A 48 11.69 33.02 0.29
C TRP A 48 11.00 34.39 0.31
N GLN A 49 11.76 35.45 0.09
CA GLN A 49 11.24 36.81 -0.05
C GLN A 49 10.76 37.11 -1.47
N ASP A 50 11.40 36.50 -2.47
CA ASP A 50 11.13 36.68 -3.89
C ASP A 50 11.43 35.42 -4.72
N GLU A 51 11.05 35.44 -6.00
CA GLU A 51 11.31 34.35 -6.95
C GLU A 51 12.80 34.22 -7.34
N ILE A 52 13.66 35.13 -6.87
CA ILE A 52 15.10 35.18 -7.19
C ILE A 52 15.90 34.32 -6.20
N GLY A 53 15.26 33.84 -5.12
CA GLY A 53 15.86 32.92 -4.15
C GLY A 53 16.46 33.62 -2.93
N ASN A 54 15.99 34.81 -2.56
CA ASN A 54 16.39 35.44 -1.31
C ASN A 54 15.68 34.76 -0.13
N PRO A 55 16.38 34.14 0.83
CA PRO A 55 15.75 33.43 1.94
C PRO A 55 14.97 34.40 2.84
N TYR A 56 13.81 33.96 3.33
CA TYR A 56 13.02 34.75 4.27
C TYR A 56 13.72 34.78 5.64
N PRO A 57 13.81 35.94 6.31
CA PRO A 57 14.51 36.04 7.59
C PRO A 57 13.74 35.33 8.71
N ASP A 58 14.48 34.65 9.59
CA ASP A 58 13.93 34.03 10.81
C ASP A 58 13.55 35.07 11.87
N GLU A 59 14.14 36.26 11.77
CA GLU A 59 13.88 37.38 12.67
C GLU A 59 12.62 38.15 12.28
N LYS A 60 12.02 38.85 13.26
CA LYS A 60 10.81 39.65 13.03
C LYS A 60 11.12 40.82 12.10
N ILE A 61 10.32 40.97 11.06
CA ILE A 61 10.37 42.12 10.16
C ILE A 61 9.49 43.23 10.73
N GLU A 62 10.07 44.39 11.00
CA GLU A 62 9.31 45.60 11.32
C GLU A 62 8.72 46.21 10.04
N VAL A 63 7.41 46.45 10.03
CA VAL A 63 6.70 47.00 8.87
C VAL A 63 6.02 48.32 9.22
N MET A 64 6.09 49.28 8.30
CA MET A 64 5.39 50.56 8.39
C MET A 64 4.13 50.55 7.50
N PRO A 65 3.09 51.34 7.83
CA PRO A 65 1.90 51.45 6.98
C PRO A 65 2.26 51.83 5.54
N GLY A 66 1.72 51.09 4.56
CA GLY A 66 2.00 51.29 3.14
C GLY A 66 3.13 50.45 2.57
N VAL A 67 3.83 49.64 3.38
CA VAL A 67 4.85 48.70 2.92
C VAL A 67 4.23 47.36 2.52
N THR A 68 4.64 46.84 1.36
CA THR A 68 4.31 45.47 0.92
C THR A 68 5.46 44.53 1.25
N VAL A 69 5.18 43.45 1.97
CA VAL A 69 6.15 42.38 2.27
C VAL A 69 5.71 41.12 1.54
N SER A 70 6.67 40.46 0.88
CA SER A 70 6.46 39.21 0.15
C SER A 70 7.05 38.04 0.93
N LYS A 71 6.29 36.96 1.04
CA LYS A 71 6.72 35.69 1.63
C LYS A 71 6.19 34.55 0.75
N ILE A 72 7.11 33.75 0.22
CA ILE A 72 6.83 32.62 -0.67
C ILE A 72 7.27 31.36 0.08
N ALA A 73 6.33 30.46 0.35
CA ALA A 73 6.63 29.17 0.98
C ALA A 73 6.61 28.07 -0.09
N THR A 74 7.72 27.36 -0.21
CA THR A 74 7.91 26.25 -1.14
C THR A 74 8.10 24.97 -0.36
N ILE A 75 7.45 23.89 -0.82
CA ILE A 75 7.64 22.55 -0.25
C ILE A 75 8.63 21.81 -1.15
N LYS A 76 9.71 21.32 -0.55
CA LYS A 76 10.70 20.50 -1.21
C LYS A 76 10.59 19.07 -0.72
N ASN A 77 10.51 18.15 -1.68
CA ASN A 77 10.65 16.73 -1.42
C ASN A 77 12.15 16.40 -1.28
N LEU A 78 12.54 15.81 -0.16
CA LEU A 78 13.93 15.50 0.15
C LEU A 78 14.41 14.18 -0.45
#